data_AF-A0A6A9SH54-F1
#
_entry.id   AF-A0A6A9SH54-F1
#
_cell.length_a   1.000
_cell.length_b   1.000
_cell.length_c   1.000
_cell.angle_alpha   90.00
_cell.angle_beta   90.00
_cell.angle_gamma   90.00
#
_symmetry.space_group_name_H-M   'P 1'
#
loop_
_entity.id
_entity.type
_entity.pdbx_description
1 polymer ?
#
loop_
_entity_poly.entity_id
_entity_poly.type
_entity_poly.pdbx_seq_one_letter_code
_entity_poly.pdbx_strand_id
1 'polypeptide(L)'
;GAASAPAASQAVFNGTMVVAGLAMAAVAPLLREVYDQSLLTGVFAVAGVGVVGVGVFPTQTGILHVIAATIAFVGIGVAALVAAATTVRGAMRYVSVALGVAELVAFVLFATVGGGTPLGIGGLERWVAYLGLAWVLAFGGYLLGAADAR
;
A
#
# COMPACT_ATOMS: atom_id res chain seq x y z
N GLY A 1 16.34 -0.46 -12.54
CA GLY A 1 15.08 -0.18 -11.79
C GLY A 1 13.89 -0.50 -12.68
N ALA A 2 12.65 -0.22 -12.26
CA ALA A 2 11.48 -0.44 -13.12
C ALA A 2 11.63 0.22 -14.51
N ALA A 3 12.32 1.36 -14.58
CA ALA A 3 12.58 2.09 -15.81
C ALA A 3 13.46 1.37 -16.85
N SER A 4 14.25 0.38 -16.44
CA SER A 4 15.14 -0.38 -17.32
C SER A 4 14.61 -1.78 -17.64
N ALA A 5 13.39 -2.11 -17.19
CA ALA A 5 12.77 -3.40 -17.44
C ALA A 5 12.24 -3.50 -18.88
N PRO A 6 12.07 -4.70 -19.45
CA PRO A 6 11.41 -4.87 -20.74
C PRO A 6 10.01 -4.27 -20.77
N ALA A 7 9.57 -3.76 -21.92
CA ALA A 7 8.27 -3.10 -22.08
C ALA A 7 7.10 -3.97 -21.59
N ALA A 8 7.14 -5.28 -21.85
CA ALA A 8 6.13 -6.22 -21.36
C ALA A 8 6.06 -6.27 -19.82
N SER A 9 7.20 -6.30 -19.14
CA SER A 9 7.25 -6.29 -17.68
C SER A 9 6.73 -4.98 -17.09
N GLN A 10 7.04 -3.85 -17.72
CA GLN A 10 6.50 -2.55 -17.32
C GLN A 10 4.97 -2.50 -17.48
N ALA A 11 4.45 -3.02 -18.59
CA ALA A 11 3.01 -3.07 -18.85
C ALA A 11 2.27 -3.93 -17.81
N VAL A 12 2.81 -5.11 -17.49
CA VAL A 12 2.24 -5.97 -16.44
C VAL A 12 2.24 -5.25 -15.10
N PHE A 13 3.38 -4.69 -14.68
CA PHE A 13 3.47 -3.96 -13.41
C PHE A 13 2.46 -2.80 -13.34
N ASN A 14 2.47 -1.90 -14.34
CA ASN A 14 1.57 -0.75 -14.36
C ASN A 14 0.10 -1.17 -14.37
N GLY A 15 -0.25 -2.19 -15.17
CA GLY A 15 -1.60 -2.74 -15.20
C GLY A 15 -2.04 -3.33 -13.86
N THR A 16 -1.15 -4.08 -13.19
CA THR A 16 -1.41 -4.62 -11.85
C THR A 16 -1.63 -3.51 -10.84
N MET A 17 -0.85 -2.44 -10.88
CA MET A 17 -1.04 -1.28 -9.98
C MET A 17 -2.40 -0.61 -10.21
N VAL A 18 -2.81 -0.38 -11.46
CA VAL A 18 -4.14 0.18 -11.76
C VAL A 18 -5.25 -0.72 -11.22
N VAL A 19 -5.19 -2.02 -11.51
CA VAL A 19 -6.23 -2.97 -11.06
C VAL A 19 -6.28 -3.06 -9.53
N ALA A 20 -5.12 -3.15 -8.86
CA ALA A 20 -5.04 -3.23 -7.40
C ALA A 20 -5.59 -1.94 -6.75
N GLY A 21 -5.23 -0.77 -7.26
CA GLY A 21 -5.70 0.50 -6.72
C GLY A 21 -7.20 0.70 -6.90
N LEU A 22 -7.76 0.28 -8.05
CA LEU A 22 -9.20 0.27 -8.29
C LEU A 22 -9.93 -0.70 -7.34
N ALA A 23 -9.37 -1.90 -7.12
CA ALA A 23 -9.91 -2.84 -6.15
C ALA A 23 -9.92 -2.26 -4.73
N MET A 24 -8.84 -1.58 -4.31
CA MET A 24 -8.79 -0.88 -3.03
C MET A 24 -9.87 0.20 -2.91
N ALA A 25 -10.02 1.04 -3.95
CA ALA A 25 -11.05 2.07 -4.00
C ALA A 25 -12.48 1.49 -3.94
N ALA A 26 -12.72 0.36 -4.59
CA ALA A 26 -14.01 -0.34 -4.55
C ALA A 26 -14.31 -0.97 -3.17
N VAL A 27 -13.28 -1.43 -2.45
CA VAL A 27 -13.41 -1.98 -1.09
C VAL A 27 -13.67 -0.89 -0.04
N ALA A 28 -13.14 0.32 -0.25
CA ALA A 28 -13.29 1.42 0.71
C ALA A 28 -14.74 1.69 1.18
N PRO A 29 -15.75 1.87 0.31
CA PRO A 29 -17.14 2.06 0.76
C PRO A 29 -17.68 0.86 1.55
N LEU A 30 -17.29 -0.37 1.20
CA LEU A 30 -17.69 -1.58 1.93
C LEU A 30 -17.11 -1.61 3.34
N LEU A 31 -15.88 -1.12 3.54
CA LEU A 31 -15.30 -0.96 4.88
C LEU A 31 -16.13 0.00 5.73
N ARG A 32 -16.71 1.05 5.13
CA ARG A 32 -17.60 1.96 5.86
C ARG A 32 -18.87 1.26 6.29
N GLU A 33 -19.50 0.52 5.40
CA GLU A 33 -20.75 -0.18 5.69
C GLU A 33 -20.60 -1.23 6.79
N VAL A 34 -19.49 -1.98 6.79
CA VAL A 34 -19.28 -3.10 7.72
C VAL A 34 -18.77 -2.64 9.09
N TYR A 35 -17.92 -1.61 9.15
CA TYR A 35 -17.22 -1.22 10.38
C TYR A 35 -17.56 0.19 10.88
N ASP A 36 -18.34 0.97 10.12
CA ASP A 36 -18.66 2.39 10.39
C ASP A 36 -17.42 3.27 10.67
N GLN A 37 -16.30 2.97 10.02
CA GLN A 37 -15.04 3.70 10.19
C GLN A 37 -14.75 4.61 9.00
N SER A 38 -15.13 5.89 9.11
CA SER A 38 -14.91 6.91 8.08
C SER A 38 -13.42 7.18 7.81
N LEU A 39 -12.60 7.21 8.86
CA LEU A 39 -11.17 7.48 8.75
C LEU A 39 -10.46 6.37 7.97
N LEU A 40 -10.70 5.10 8.33
CA LEU A 40 -10.11 3.97 7.60
C LEU A 40 -10.54 3.99 6.14
N THR A 41 -11.83 4.21 5.88
CA THR A 41 -12.40 4.31 4.54
C THR A 41 -11.70 5.38 3.71
N GLY A 42 -11.56 6.59 4.24
CA GLY A 42 -10.94 7.71 3.53
C GLY A 42 -9.46 7.45 3.24
N VAL A 43 -8.70 7.00 4.24
CA VAL A 43 -7.27 6.68 4.08
C VAL A 43 -7.07 5.56 3.07
N PHE A 44 -7.87 4.48 3.15
CA PHE A 44 -7.75 3.35 2.25
C PHE A 44 -8.14 3.71 0.80
N ALA A 45 -9.16 4.55 0.60
CA ALA A 45 -9.52 5.07 -0.71
C ALA A 45 -8.40 5.94 -1.32
N VAL A 46 -7.83 6.86 -0.52
CA VAL A 46 -6.72 7.72 -0.96
C VAL A 46 -5.48 6.89 -1.30
N ALA A 47 -5.16 5.89 -0.48
CA ALA A 47 -4.08 4.94 -0.77
C ALA A 47 -4.32 4.22 -2.11
N GLY A 48 -5.55 3.74 -2.35
CA GLY A 48 -5.94 3.14 -3.62
C GLY A 48 -5.75 4.07 -4.82
N VAL A 49 -6.10 5.37 -4.69
CA VAL A 49 -5.83 6.39 -5.72
C VAL A 49 -4.34 6.55 -5.97
N GLY A 50 -3.51 6.56 -4.92
CA GLY A 50 -2.05 6.57 -5.06
C GLY A 50 -1.54 5.36 -5.85
N VAL A 51 -2.06 4.16 -5.52
CA VAL A 51 -1.71 2.90 -6.20
C VAL A 51 -2.11 2.92 -7.68
N VAL A 52 -3.32 3.42 -8.02
CA VAL A 52 -3.70 3.67 -9.42
C VAL A 52 -2.73 4.64 -10.08
N GLY A 53 -2.40 5.73 -9.40
CA GLY A 53 -1.46 6.75 -9.87
C GLY A 53 -0.08 6.17 -10.21
N VAL A 54 0.44 5.21 -9.45
CA VAL A 54 1.73 4.56 -9.76
C VAL A 54 1.70 3.85 -11.10
N GLY A 55 0.57 3.21 -11.46
CA GLY A 55 0.41 2.55 -12.76
C GLY A 55 0.15 3.52 -13.91
N VAL A 56 -0.63 4.59 -13.66
CA VAL A 56 -0.94 5.64 -14.66
C VAL A 56 0.25 6.55 -14.95
N PHE A 57 1.09 6.78 -13.94
CA PHE A 57 2.29 7.61 -14.00
C PHE A 57 3.54 6.73 -13.76
N PRO A 58 4.06 6.05 -14.80
CA PRO A 58 5.28 5.25 -14.68
C PRO A 58 6.48 6.08 -14.23
N THR A 59 7.54 5.47 -13.73
CA THR A 59 8.70 6.17 -13.15
C THR A 59 9.31 7.27 -14.03
N GLN A 60 9.19 7.17 -15.37
CA GLN A 60 9.65 8.16 -16.33
C GLN A 60 8.89 9.48 -16.29
N THR A 61 7.68 9.51 -15.71
CA THR A 61 6.87 10.74 -15.58
C THR A 61 7.34 11.64 -14.42
N GLY A 62 8.43 11.27 -13.74
CA GLY A 62 9.09 12.11 -12.74
C GLY A 62 8.18 12.45 -11.56
N ILE A 63 7.93 13.74 -11.35
CA ILE A 63 7.23 14.23 -10.15
C ILE A 63 5.83 13.63 -9.95
N LEU A 64 5.10 13.34 -11.02
CA LEU A 64 3.77 12.72 -10.92
C LEU A 64 3.85 11.31 -10.33
N HIS A 65 4.87 10.54 -10.72
CA HIS A 65 5.11 9.22 -10.15
C HIS A 65 5.49 9.32 -8.67
N VAL A 66 6.35 10.28 -8.31
CA VAL A 66 6.78 10.48 -6.92
C VAL A 66 5.58 10.82 -6.03
N ILE A 67 4.67 11.69 -6.48
CA ILE A 67 3.45 12.03 -5.73
C ILE A 67 2.58 10.79 -5.56
N ALA A 68 2.31 10.05 -6.65
CA ALA A 68 1.49 8.85 -6.60
C ALA A 68 2.08 7.77 -5.68
N ALA A 69 3.38 7.48 -5.80
CA ALA A 69 4.08 6.51 -4.97
C ALA A 69 4.09 6.92 -3.49
N THR A 70 4.25 8.21 -3.20
CA THR A 70 4.19 8.72 -1.82
C THR A 70 2.79 8.53 -1.23
N ILE A 71 1.74 8.86 -1.98
CA ILE A 71 0.35 8.65 -1.55
C ILE A 71 0.09 7.16 -1.31
N ALA A 72 0.57 6.28 -2.20
CA ALA A 72 0.43 4.84 -2.07
C ALA A 72 1.12 4.30 -0.82
N PHE A 73 2.43 4.50 -0.69
CA PHE A 73 3.23 3.93 0.41
C PHE A 73 2.84 4.49 1.78
N VAL A 74 2.69 5.81 1.90
CA VAL A 74 2.27 6.40 3.17
C VAL A 74 0.82 6.03 3.47
N GLY A 75 -0.04 6.05 2.46
CA GLY A 75 -1.46 5.72 2.60
C GLY A 75 -1.69 4.30 3.10
N ILE A 76 -0.99 3.30 2.54
CA ILE A 76 -1.10 1.90 2.96
C ILE A 76 -0.58 1.73 4.40
N GLY A 77 0.59 2.28 4.71
CA GLY A 77 1.14 2.21 6.06
C GLY A 77 0.24 2.87 7.11
N VAL A 78 -0.33 4.04 6.80
CA VAL A 78 -1.30 4.72 7.69
C VAL A 78 -2.61 3.92 7.78
N ALA A 79 -3.11 3.35 6.68
CA ALA A 79 -4.31 2.52 6.70
C ALA A 79 -4.12 1.30 7.62
N ALA A 80 -2.93 0.70 7.63
CA ALA A 80 -2.59 -0.39 8.55
C ALA A 80 -2.70 0.04 10.02
N LEU A 81 -2.13 1.18 10.37
CA LEU A 81 -2.19 1.70 11.75
C LEU A 81 -3.60 2.09 12.16
N VAL A 82 -4.36 2.72 11.28
CA VAL A 82 -5.77 3.07 11.53
C VAL A 82 -6.60 1.80 11.71
N ALA A 83 -6.45 0.80 10.84
CA ALA A 83 -7.15 -0.47 10.97
C ALA A 83 -6.82 -1.15 12.31
N ALA A 84 -5.56 -1.13 12.75
CA ALA A 84 -5.15 -1.66 14.05
C ALA A 84 -5.79 -0.94 15.24
N ALA A 85 -6.03 0.37 15.10
CA ALA A 85 -6.61 1.18 16.16
C ALA A 85 -8.13 1.02 16.25
N THR A 86 -8.82 0.81 15.12
CA THR A 86 -10.29 0.95 15.07
C THR A 86 -11.04 -0.33 14.67
N THR A 87 -10.43 -1.21 13.87
CA THR A 87 -11.18 -2.20 13.08
C THR A 87 -10.77 -3.64 13.38
N VAL A 88 -9.46 -3.94 13.35
CA VAL A 88 -8.96 -5.31 13.50
C VAL A 88 -8.68 -5.68 14.95
N ARG A 89 -8.86 -6.95 15.31
CA ARG A 89 -8.68 -7.48 16.67
C ARG A 89 -7.71 -8.67 16.70
N GLY A 90 -7.30 -9.07 17.90
CA GLY A 90 -6.44 -10.24 18.13
C GLY A 90 -5.08 -10.12 17.44
N ALA A 91 -4.59 -11.23 16.86
CA ALA A 91 -3.29 -11.29 16.18
C ALA A 91 -3.17 -10.26 15.04
N MET A 92 -4.25 -10.03 14.29
CA MET A 92 -4.23 -9.08 13.17
C MET A 92 -3.94 -7.64 13.61
N ARG A 93 -4.31 -7.25 14.84
CA ARG A 93 -3.95 -5.93 15.38
C ARG A 93 -2.44 -5.74 15.46
N TYR A 94 -1.72 -6.73 15.97
CA TYR A 94 -0.26 -6.68 16.09
C TYR A 94 0.42 -6.75 14.73
N VAL A 95 -0.09 -7.58 13.82
CA VAL A 95 0.38 -7.64 12.42
C VAL A 95 0.23 -6.28 11.73
N SER A 96 -0.93 -5.64 11.87
CA SER A 96 -1.17 -4.31 11.30
C SER A 96 -0.25 -3.23 11.87
N VAL A 97 0.00 -3.22 13.19
CA VAL A 97 0.97 -2.28 13.78
C VAL A 97 2.37 -2.56 13.27
N ALA A 98 2.82 -3.81 13.28
CA ALA A 98 4.17 -4.18 12.88
C ALA A 98 4.45 -3.82 11.43
N LEU A 99 3.56 -4.21 10.51
CA LEU A 99 3.73 -3.95 9.08
C LEU A 99 3.56 -2.46 8.75
N GLY A 100 2.57 -1.78 9.34
CA GLY A 100 2.37 -0.34 9.13
C GLY A 100 3.55 0.50 9.60
N VAL A 101 4.08 0.22 10.80
CA VAL A 101 5.28 0.90 11.30
C VAL A 101 6.48 0.58 10.42
N ALA A 102 6.69 -0.70 10.07
CA ALA A 102 7.82 -1.10 9.24
C ALA A 102 7.78 -0.44 7.86
N GLU A 103 6.61 -0.37 7.22
CA GLU A 103 6.43 0.27 5.92
C GLU A 103 6.75 1.77 5.99
N LEU A 104 6.23 2.48 6.98
CA LEU A 104 6.49 3.91 7.15
C LEU A 104 7.96 4.20 7.47
N VAL A 105 8.59 3.37 8.30
CA VAL A 105 10.04 3.46 8.57
C VAL A 105 10.83 3.18 7.29
N ALA A 106 10.48 2.15 6.54
CA ALA A 106 11.13 1.83 5.26
C ALA A 106 10.95 2.98 4.26
N PHE A 107 9.79 3.62 4.22
CA PHE A 107 9.51 4.78 3.38
C PHE A 107 10.40 5.97 3.77
N VAL A 108 10.52 6.27 5.07
CA VAL A 108 11.42 7.33 5.55
C VAL A 108 12.87 7.02 5.17
N LEU A 109 13.34 5.79 5.35
CA LEU A 109 14.68 5.38 4.94
C LEU A 109 14.88 5.51 3.43
N PHE A 110 13.91 5.08 2.63
CA PHE A 110 13.92 5.24 1.18
C PHE A 110 14.03 6.72 0.77
N ALA A 111 13.22 7.58 1.38
CA ALA A 111 13.16 9.00 1.04
C ALA A 111 14.39 9.80 1.52
N THR A 112 15.04 9.38 2.61
CA THR A 112 16.15 10.14 3.24
C THR A 112 17.53 9.59 2.91
N VAL A 113 17.69 8.27 2.87
CA VAL A 113 18.98 7.61 2.64
C VAL A 113 19.17 7.23 1.17
N GLY A 114 18.07 6.90 0.48
CA GLY A 114 18.08 6.54 -0.94
C GLY A 114 19.11 5.46 -1.28
N GLY A 115 19.99 5.74 -2.25
CA GLY A 115 21.01 4.80 -2.72
C GLY A 115 22.18 4.53 -1.76
N GLY A 116 22.25 5.18 -0.61
CA GLY A 116 23.39 5.07 0.33
C GLY A 116 23.49 3.77 1.12
N THR A 117 22.60 2.80 0.88
CA THR A 117 22.58 1.50 1.56
C THR A 117 23.08 0.38 0.64
N PRO A 118 23.53 -0.77 1.17
CA PRO A 118 23.85 -1.95 0.34
C PRO A 118 22.68 -2.47 -0.50
N LEU A 119 21.44 -2.10 -0.15
CA LEU A 119 20.23 -2.46 -0.90
C LEU A 119 20.04 -1.59 -2.15
N GLY A 120 20.67 -0.41 -2.20
CA GLY A 120 20.45 0.60 -3.22
C GLY A 120 19.02 1.16 -3.21
N ILE A 121 18.76 2.16 -4.06
CA ILE A 121 17.47 2.86 -4.08
C ILE A 121 16.30 1.91 -4.39
N GLY A 122 16.47 1.02 -5.36
CA GLY A 122 15.43 0.06 -5.74
C GLY A 122 15.25 -1.09 -4.75
N GLY A 123 16.25 -1.40 -3.92
CA GLY A 123 16.08 -2.37 -2.84
C GLY A 123 15.24 -1.81 -1.70
N LEU A 124 15.50 -0.56 -1.29
CA LEU A 124 14.67 0.13 -0.30
C LEU A 124 13.23 0.29 -0.79
N GLU A 125 13.03 0.74 -2.02
CA GLU A 125 11.70 0.88 -2.64
C GLU A 125 10.88 -0.42 -2.58
N ARG A 126 11.52 -1.57 -2.89
CA ARG A 126 10.86 -2.88 -2.80
C ARG A 126 10.45 -3.24 -1.38
N TRP A 127 11.26 -2.92 -0.38
CA TRP A 127 10.90 -3.19 1.01
C TRP A 127 9.66 -2.41 1.44
N VAL A 128 9.53 -1.14 1.04
CA VAL A 128 8.30 -0.37 1.27
C VAL A 128 7.11 -1.09 0.64
N ALA A 129 7.22 -1.43 -0.65
CA ALA A 129 6.15 -2.11 -1.39
C ALA A 129 5.76 -3.48 -0.80
N TYR A 130 6.74 -4.29 -0.39
CA TYR A 130 6.49 -5.63 0.15
C TYR A 130 5.82 -5.60 1.51
N LEU A 131 6.16 -4.63 2.37
CA LEU A 131 5.52 -4.47 3.68
C LEU A 131 4.06 -4.06 3.52
N GLY A 132 3.78 -3.10 2.65
CA GLY A 132 2.41 -2.70 2.32
C GLY A 132 1.59 -3.83 1.68
N LEU A 133 2.17 -4.54 0.71
CA LEU A 133 1.52 -5.69 0.07
C LEU A 133 1.21 -6.81 1.08
N ALA A 134 2.17 -7.14 1.95
CA ALA A 134 1.97 -8.13 2.99
C ALA A 134 0.81 -7.74 3.91
N TRP A 135 0.69 -6.46 4.26
CA TRP A 135 -0.42 -5.98 5.08
C TRP A 135 -1.76 -6.07 4.35
N VAL A 136 -1.85 -5.61 3.10
CA VAL A 136 -3.09 -5.68 2.30
C VAL A 136 -3.58 -7.13 2.17
N LEU A 137 -2.68 -8.08 1.92
CA LEU A 137 -3.01 -9.50 1.84
C LEU A 137 -3.49 -10.06 3.19
N ALA A 138 -2.78 -9.75 4.28
CA ALA A 138 -3.17 -10.18 5.63
C ALA A 138 -4.52 -9.58 6.05
N PHE A 139 -4.75 -8.30 5.73
CA PHE A 139 -6.01 -7.61 6.00
C PHE A 139 -7.16 -8.23 5.20
N GLY A 140 -6.97 -8.51 3.91
CA GLY A 140 -7.95 -9.24 3.10
C GLY A 140 -8.28 -10.62 3.68
N GLY A 141 -7.27 -11.38 4.12
CA GLY A 141 -7.47 -12.67 4.79
C GLY A 141 -8.26 -12.54 6.10
N TYR A 142 -7.99 -11.50 6.90
CA TYR A 142 -8.76 -11.21 8.11
C TYR A 142 -10.23 -10.89 7.81
N LEU A 143 -10.51 -10.13 6.75
CA LEU A 143 -11.88 -9.82 6.33
C LEU A 143 -12.65 -11.09 5.89
N LEU A 144 -12.00 -11.97 5.14
CA LEU A 144 -12.58 -13.26 4.71
C LEU A 144 -12.90 -14.15 5.92
N GLY A 145 -11.95 -14.34 6.84
CA GLY A 145 -12.18 -15.17 8.03
C GLY A 145 -13.23 -14.60 8.99
N ALA A 146 -13.41 -13.27 9.01
CA ALA A 146 -14.47 -12.64 9.80
C ALA A 146 -15.86 -12.84 9.20
N ALA A 147 -15.96 -13.08 7.88
CA ALA A 147 -17.23 -13.38 7.22
C ALA A 147 -17.76 -14.77 7.61
N ASP A 148 -16.87 -15.76 7.75
CA ASP A 148 -17.24 -17.13 8.13
C ASP A 148 -17.63 -17.28 9.62
N ALA A 149 -17.27 -16.29 10.45
CA ALA A 149 -17.58 -16.26 11.88
C ALA A 149 -18.92 -15.59 12.21
N ARG A 150 -19.66 -15.10 11.21
CA ARG A 150 -21.01 -14.52 11.35
C ARG A 150 -22.07 -15.52 10.89
#